data_AF-A0A2V7DSJ0-F1
#
_entry.id   AF-A0A2V7DSJ0-F1
#
_cell.length_a   1.000
_cell.length_b   1.000
_cell.length_c   1.000
_cell.angle_alpha   90.00
_cell.angle_beta   90.00
_cell.angle_gamma   90.00
#
_symmetry.space_group_name_H-M   'P 1'
#
loop_
_entity.id
_entity.type
_entity.pdbx_description
1 polymer ?
#
loop_
_entity_poly.entity_id
_entity_poly.type
_entity_poly.pdbx_seq_one_letter_code
_entity_poly.pdbx_strand_id
1 'polypeptide(L)'
;MMPALAWAQAGDANAGKATYERKCLLCHGEKGDGKGPAAELLDPKPRDFTSGIFKIRTTASKMPTDQDLFRVISDGMPGTSMPGWGVLPEKDRWNVIAYVKAFAADKFKEASKKQELPKEVASSADSIKRGKEMFEAIECNKCHGADGRADGPSRSELKDEWGHPIKPANLTKRWTFRGGAGRTDIATRLTTGVLGTPMPTFIDSVEKPEDIWHLTNYILSLGPESPGYATLITVTAVSDTIPDDPNADFWKKIAPQNVGLMGQVIQDPRNFNPSIDMVAVRAAWNDKEIAFHLTWDDPTESKPDAAKKLYADAIQLQFPPKVESGGERPYFLMGDDNDGVYLLRWEQGKNAMEATANGPAKITALAGSEASGQAVYQNGQYRVVIKRARVGKDDRPAFQPGVFTPVAFQAWDGGAGETGTRMSLTSWYYLRLEEPQSNRRFVIPPVVALFTLAVMALVVRVANRRT
;
A
#
# COMPACT_ATOMS: atom_id res chain seq x y z
N MET A 1 -2.04 -34.60 -2.05
CA MET A 1 -2.15 -34.96 -3.48
C MET A 1 -1.33 -33.94 -4.26
N MET A 2 -0.25 -34.37 -4.91
CA MET A 2 0.53 -33.49 -5.79
C MET A 2 -0.35 -33.11 -7.00
N PRO A 3 -0.39 -31.84 -7.44
CA PRO A 3 -1.05 -31.51 -8.69
C PRO A 3 -0.23 -32.13 -9.83
N ALA A 4 -0.91 -32.89 -10.68
CA ALA A 4 -0.33 -33.43 -11.89
C ALA A 4 0.28 -32.30 -12.73
N LEU A 5 1.48 -32.56 -13.27
CA LEU A 5 2.12 -31.73 -14.28
C LEU A 5 1.12 -31.47 -15.42
N ALA A 6 0.52 -30.27 -15.44
CA ALA A 6 -0.30 -29.82 -16.54
C ALA A 6 0.61 -29.64 -17.76
N TRP A 7 0.47 -30.51 -18.75
CA TRP A 7 1.11 -30.33 -20.05
C TRP A 7 0.50 -29.06 -20.66
N ALA A 8 1.34 -28.13 -21.13
CA ALA A 8 0.89 -26.89 -21.76
C ALA A 8 -0.16 -27.21 -22.85
N GLN A 9 -1.41 -26.85 -22.60
CA GLN A 9 -2.48 -27.11 -23.55
C GLN A 9 -2.32 -26.14 -24.72
N ALA A 10 -2.20 -26.68 -25.94
CA ALA A 10 -2.14 -25.85 -27.14
C ALA A 10 -3.46 -25.06 -27.27
N GLY A 11 -3.38 -23.74 -27.16
CA GLY A 11 -4.53 -22.84 -27.33
C GLY A 11 -4.91 -22.65 -28.80
N ASP A 12 -6.17 -22.32 -29.05
CA ASP A 12 -6.70 -21.92 -30.35
C ASP A 12 -6.69 -20.38 -30.46
N ALA A 13 -5.88 -19.83 -31.37
CA ALA A 13 -5.76 -18.39 -31.58
C ALA A 13 -7.07 -17.74 -32.08
N ASN A 14 -7.91 -18.44 -32.85
CA ASN A 14 -9.18 -17.91 -33.32
C ASN A 14 -10.18 -17.76 -32.16
N ALA A 15 -10.25 -18.76 -31.28
CA ALA A 15 -11.02 -18.67 -30.05
C ALA A 15 -10.43 -17.59 -29.10
N GLY A 16 -9.10 -17.46 -29.07
CA GLY A 16 -8.37 -16.47 -28.28
C GLY A 16 -8.66 -15.04 -28.68
N LYS A 17 -8.83 -14.78 -30.00
CA LYS A 17 -9.16 -13.47 -30.55
C LYS A 17 -10.44 -12.90 -29.94
N ALA A 18 -11.51 -13.70 -29.87
CA ALA A 18 -12.79 -13.24 -29.32
C ALA A 18 -12.69 -12.84 -27.84
N THR A 19 -11.88 -13.55 -27.06
CA THR A 19 -11.61 -13.21 -25.66
C THR A 19 -10.74 -11.96 -25.56
N TYR A 20 -9.69 -11.86 -26.39
CA TYR A 20 -8.80 -10.69 -26.44
C TYR A 20 -9.55 -9.40 -26.77
N GLU A 21 -10.42 -9.42 -27.79
CA GLU A 21 -11.21 -8.25 -28.21
C GLU A 21 -12.11 -7.73 -27.09
N ARG A 22 -12.69 -8.64 -26.28
CA ARG A 22 -13.60 -8.28 -25.20
C ARG A 22 -12.90 -7.85 -23.92
N LYS A 23 -11.68 -8.35 -23.66
CA LYS A 23 -11.05 -8.26 -22.33
C LYS A 23 -9.69 -7.55 -22.33
N CYS A 24 -8.95 -7.58 -23.43
CA CYS A 24 -7.56 -7.13 -23.52
C CYS A 24 -7.39 -5.90 -24.44
N LEU A 25 -8.18 -5.81 -25.50
CA LEU A 25 -8.06 -4.81 -26.57
C LEU A 25 -8.10 -3.38 -26.06
N LEU A 26 -8.96 -3.08 -25.07
CA LEU A 26 -9.12 -1.72 -24.55
C LEU A 26 -7.79 -1.11 -24.06
N CYS A 27 -6.92 -1.96 -23.52
CA CYS A 27 -5.59 -1.55 -23.05
C CYS A 27 -4.50 -1.86 -24.09
N HIS A 28 -4.46 -3.09 -24.61
CA HIS A 28 -3.35 -3.55 -25.45
C HIS A 28 -3.48 -3.24 -26.95
N GLY A 29 -4.62 -2.70 -27.39
CA GLY A 29 -4.87 -2.32 -28.78
C GLY A 29 -5.27 -3.49 -29.67
N GLU A 30 -5.96 -3.18 -30.77
CA GLU A 30 -6.40 -4.18 -31.76
C GLU A 30 -5.20 -4.91 -32.41
N LYS A 31 -4.09 -4.18 -32.59
CA LYS A 31 -2.84 -4.69 -33.18
C LYS A 31 -1.88 -5.29 -32.16
N GLY A 32 -2.26 -5.34 -30.87
CA GLY A 32 -1.38 -5.80 -29.80
C GLY A 32 -0.18 -4.88 -29.55
N ASP A 33 -0.23 -3.64 -30.00
CA ASP A 33 0.87 -2.66 -29.97
C ASP A 33 0.91 -1.82 -28.68
N GLY A 34 0.07 -2.15 -27.70
CA GLY A 34 -0.04 -1.42 -26.44
C GLY A 34 -0.73 -0.07 -26.56
N LYS A 35 -1.35 0.25 -27.71
CA LYS A 35 -2.01 1.54 -28.00
C LYS A 35 -3.53 1.42 -28.00
N GLY A 36 -4.09 0.69 -27.04
CA GLY A 36 -5.54 0.62 -26.86
C GLY A 36 -6.13 1.97 -26.43
N PRO A 37 -7.44 2.19 -26.59
CA PRO A 37 -8.08 3.46 -26.23
C PRO A 37 -7.83 3.93 -24.78
N ALA A 38 -7.57 3.01 -23.85
CA ALA A 38 -7.25 3.34 -22.47
C ALA A 38 -5.76 3.61 -22.21
N ALA A 39 -4.85 3.31 -23.15
CA ALA A 39 -3.39 3.31 -22.92
C ALA A 39 -2.82 4.67 -22.45
N GLU A 40 -3.45 5.79 -22.82
CA GLU A 40 -3.04 7.12 -22.36
C GLU A 40 -3.33 7.38 -20.88
N LEU A 41 -4.25 6.62 -20.29
CA LEU A 41 -4.63 6.75 -18.89
C LEU A 41 -3.81 5.87 -17.95
N LEU A 42 -3.00 4.93 -18.46
CA LEU A 42 -2.34 3.91 -17.66
C LEU A 42 -0.83 4.16 -17.54
N ASP A 43 -0.33 4.09 -16.31
CA ASP A 43 1.08 4.10 -15.95
C ASP A 43 1.35 2.95 -14.96
N PRO A 44 2.09 1.90 -15.35
CA PRO A 44 2.86 1.76 -16.58
C PRO A 44 1.98 1.55 -17.83
N LYS A 45 2.53 1.91 -19.00
CA LYS A 45 1.89 1.67 -20.30
C LYS A 45 1.64 0.17 -20.54
N PRO A 46 0.53 -0.20 -21.22
CA PRO A 46 0.27 -1.57 -21.65
C PRO A 46 1.43 -2.17 -22.45
N ARG A 47 1.61 -3.48 -22.35
CA ARG A 47 2.63 -4.21 -23.12
C ARG A 47 2.30 -4.15 -24.61
N ASP A 48 3.28 -3.71 -25.41
CA ASP A 48 3.38 -3.97 -26.85
C ASP A 48 3.88 -5.41 -27.07
N PHE A 49 3.00 -6.28 -27.54
CA PHE A 49 3.30 -7.67 -27.84
C PHE A 49 4.08 -7.84 -29.16
N THR A 50 3.96 -6.90 -30.10
CA THR A 50 4.68 -6.94 -31.40
C THR A 50 6.20 -6.79 -31.22
N SER A 51 6.60 -6.06 -30.17
CA SER A 51 8.00 -5.91 -29.77
C SER A 51 8.69 -7.22 -29.38
N GLY A 52 7.93 -8.25 -28.97
CA GLY A 52 8.49 -9.48 -28.40
C GLY A 52 9.26 -9.28 -27.10
N ILE A 53 9.16 -8.12 -26.45
CA ILE A 53 9.89 -7.84 -25.20
C ILE A 53 8.95 -8.09 -24.03
N PHE A 54 9.17 -9.19 -23.31
CA PHE A 54 8.39 -9.54 -22.12
C PHE A 54 9.21 -9.33 -20.84
N LYS A 55 8.71 -8.43 -19.97
CA LYS A 55 9.36 -8.05 -18.71
C LYS A 55 9.45 -9.21 -17.71
N ILE A 56 8.39 -10.02 -17.62
CA ILE A 56 8.25 -11.10 -16.63
C ILE A 56 8.43 -12.44 -17.35
N ARG A 57 9.53 -13.14 -17.06
CA ARG A 57 9.90 -14.42 -17.70
C ARG A 57 10.78 -15.27 -16.79
N THR A 58 10.72 -16.58 -16.93
CA THR A 58 11.60 -17.53 -16.20
C THR A 58 12.75 -18.04 -17.08
N THR A 59 12.93 -17.47 -18.26
CA THR A 59 13.88 -17.92 -19.29
C THR A 59 15.11 -17.02 -19.32
N ALA A 60 16.24 -17.51 -19.82
CA ALA A 60 17.41 -16.68 -20.11
C ALA A 60 17.26 -15.89 -21.43
N SER A 61 16.52 -16.46 -22.39
CA SER A 61 16.19 -15.82 -23.67
C SER A 61 15.22 -14.65 -23.49
N LYS A 62 15.07 -13.80 -24.51
CA LYS A 62 14.10 -12.70 -24.48
C LYS A 62 12.64 -13.18 -24.44
N MET A 63 12.37 -14.43 -24.82
CA MET A 63 11.02 -14.97 -24.95
C MET A 63 10.56 -15.65 -23.66
N PRO A 64 9.34 -15.37 -23.18
CA PRO A 64 8.77 -16.07 -22.04
C PRO A 64 8.38 -17.50 -22.41
N THR A 65 8.23 -18.36 -21.41
CA THR A 65 7.52 -19.64 -21.60
C THR A 65 6.01 -19.41 -21.70
N ASP A 66 5.28 -20.37 -22.26
CA ASP A 66 3.82 -20.33 -22.26
C ASP A 66 3.24 -20.31 -20.83
N GLN A 67 3.95 -20.94 -19.88
CA GLN A 67 3.59 -20.90 -18.46
C GLN A 67 3.81 -19.52 -17.83
N ASP A 68 4.84 -18.78 -18.25
CA ASP A 68 5.04 -17.39 -17.78
C ASP A 68 3.87 -16.51 -18.23
N LEU A 69 3.47 -16.64 -19.50
CA LEU A 69 2.32 -15.91 -20.06
C LEU A 69 1.01 -16.31 -19.35
N PHE A 70 0.81 -17.60 -19.12
CA PHE A 70 -0.35 -18.12 -18.40
C PHE A 70 -0.44 -17.54 -16.99
N ARG A 71 0.67 -17.54 -16.26
CA ARG A 71 0.72 -16.98 -14.90
C ARG A 71 0.41 -15.48 -14.92
N VAL A 72 1.03 -14.71 -15.80
CA VAL A 72 0.78 -13.26 -15.92
C VAL A 72 -0.68 -12.95 -16.25
N ILE A 73 -1.31 -13.70 -17.16
CA ILE A 73 -2.73 -13.51 -17.49
C ILE A 73 -3.62 -13.90 -16.30
N SER A 74 -3.28 -14.98 -15.60
CA SER A 74 -4.08 -15.52 -14.49
C SER A 74 -4.05 -14.61 -13.27
N ASP A 75 -2.86 -14.20 -12.86
CA ASP A 75 -2.60 -13.46 -11.64
C ASP A 75 -2.70 -11.94 -11.86
N GLY A 76 -2.55 -11.50 -13.11
CA GLY A 76 -2.43 -10.10 -13.48
C GLY A 76 -1.02 -9.57 -13.20
N MET A 77 -0.90 -8.24 -13.15
CA MET A 77 0.32 -7.58 -12.69
C MET A 77 0.00 -6.65 -11.52
N PRO A 78 0.24 -7.09 -10.27
CA PRO A 78 0.04 -6.26 -9.09
C PRO A 78 0.69 -4.87 -9.21
N GLY A 79 0.04 -3.86 -8.64
CA GLY A 79 0.48 -2.46 -8.73
C GLY A 79 0.37 -1.86 -10.15
N THR A 80 -0.47 -2.43 -11.02
CA THR A 80 -0.78 -1.89 -12.35
C THR A 80 -2.27 -2.05 -12.66
N SER A 81 -2.73 -1.53 -13.80
CA SER A 81 -4.09 -1.72 -14.29
C SER A 81 -4.34 -3.06 -15.00
N MET A 82 -3.40 -4.01 -14.98
CA MET A 82 -3.60 -5.35 -15.55
C MET A 82 -4.19 -6.31 -14.50
N PRO A 83 -5.52 -6.58 -14.54
CA PRO A 83 -6.16 -7.46 -13.56
C PRO A 83 -5.77 -8.92 -13.79
N GLY A 84 -6.00 -9.75 -12.78
CA GLY A 84 -5.97 -11.20 -12.91
C GLY A 84 -7.21 -11.73 -13.63
N TRP A 85 -6.99 -12.58 -14.63
CA TRP A 85 -8.05 -13.24 -15.40
C TRP A 85 -8.28 -14.69 -14.96
N GLY A 86 -7.94 -15.04 -13.72
CA GLY A 86 -8.27 -16.34 -13.12
C GLY A 86 -9.78 -16.67 -13.10
N VAL A 87 -10.63 -15.66 -13.28
CA VAL A 87 -12.09 -15.82 -13.46
C VAL A 87 -12.45 -16.45 -14.82
N LEU A 88 -11.57 -16.35 -15.82
CA LEU A 88 -11.77 -17.00 -17.11
C LEU A 88 -11.46 -18.51 -17.00
N PRO A 89 -12.22 -19.37 -17.72
CA PRO A 89 -11.86 -20.76 -17.88
C PRO A 89 -10.40 -20.91 -18.32
N GLU A 90 -9.71 -21.92 -17.79
CA GLU A 90 -8.30 -22.18 -18.12
C GLU A 90 -8.08 -22.29 -19.64
N LYS A 91 -8.98 -22.98 -20.35
CA LYS A 91 -8.94 -23.09 -21.82
C LYS A 91 -8.94 -21.73 -22.51
N ASP A 92 -9.74 -20.78 -22.03
CA ASP A 92 -9.82 -19.45 -22.64
C ASP A 92 -8.54 -18.65 -22.41
N ARG A 93 -7.88 -18.83 -21.25
CA ARG A 93 -6.56 -18.24 -20.99
C ARG A 93 -5.51 -18.81 -21.93
N TRP A 94 -5.47 -20.13 -22.16
CA TRP A 94 -4.59 -20.76 -23.14
C TRP A 94 -4.86 -20.26 -24.58
N ASN A 95 -6.13 -20.11 -24.95
CA ASN A 95 -6.52 -19.56 -26.25
C ASN A 95 -6.02 -18.11 -26.43
N VAL A 96 -6.17 -17.26 -25.41
CA VAL A 96 -5.65 -15.88 -25.45
C VAL A 96 -4.14 -15.86 -25.58
N ILE A 97 -3.41 -16.76 -24.92
CA ILE A 97 -1.95 -16.88 -25.06
C ILE A 97 -1.57 -17.19 -26.51
N ALA A 98 -2.27 -18.13 -27.15
CA ALA A 98 -2.04 -18.45 -28.56
C ALA A 98 -2.26 -17.22 -29.46
N TYR A 99 -3.30 -16.42 -29.20
CA TYR A 99 -3.55 -15.18 -29.93
C TYR A 99 -2.49 -14.09 -29.66
N VAL A 100 -2.07 -13.91 -28.40
CA VAL A 100 -1.02 -12.93 -28.02
C VAL A 100 0.31 -13.26 -28.71
N LYS A 101 0.68 -14.54 -28.76
CA LYS A 101 1.90 -15.00 -29.45
C LYS A 101 1.85 -14.72 -30.96
N ALA A 102 0.66 -14.68 -31.57
CA ALA A 102 0.50 -14.43 -32.99
C ALA A 102 0.92 -13.00 -33.42
N PHE A 103 0.90 -12.02 -32.51
CA PHE A 103 1.40 -10.66 -32.77
C PHE A 103 2.92 -10.59 -33.02
N ALA A 104 3.67 -11.62 -32.61
CA ALA A 104 5.11 -11.74 -32.83
C ALA A 104 5.49 -13.20 -33.15
N ALA A 105 4.74 -13.83 -34.06
CA ALA A 105 4.84 -15.26 -34.34
C ALA A 105 6.27 -15.71 -34.74
N ASP A 106 7.03 -14.84 -35.40
CA ASP A 106 8.43 -15.07 -35.78
C ASP A 106 9.34 -15.30 -34.57
N LYS A 107 9.02 -14.69 -33.41
CA LYS A 107 9.80 -14.78 -32.17
C LYS A 107 9.43 -16.01 -31.33
N PHE A 108 8.26 -16.61 -31.56
CA PHE A 108 7.76 -17.78 -30.81
C PHE A 108 7.93 -19.11 -31.55
N LYS A 109 8.78 -19.17 -32.59
CA LYS A 109 9.04 -20.40 -33.37
C LYS A 109 9.67 -21.52 -32.54
N GLU A 110 10.52 -21.16 -31.57
CA GLU A 110 11.19 -22.10 -30.69
C GLU A 110 10.71 -21.94 -29.25
N ALA A 111 10.43 -23.07 -28.60
CA ALA A 111 10.05 -23.08 -27.21
C ALA A 111 11.23 -22.64 -26.33
N SER A 112 11.03 -21.60 -25.53
CA SER A 112 12.04 -21.14 -24.59
C SER A 112 12.10 -22.05 -23.35
N LYS A 113 13.32 -22.34 -22.92
CA LYS A 113 13.57 -23.16 -21.73
C LYS A 113 13.68 -22.30 -20.49
N LYS A 114 13.08 -22.78 -19.40
CA LYS A 114 13.22 -22.20 -18.07
C LYS A 114 14.70 -22.22 -17.67
N GLN A 115 15.20 -21.09 -17.19
CA GLN A 115 16.53 -20.98 -16.60
C GLN A 115 16.52 -21.65 -15.23
N GLU A 116 17.51 -22.51 -14.99
CA GLU A 116 17.72 -23.11 -13.68
C GLU A 116 18.28 -22.07 -12.71
N LEU A 117 17.73 -22.06 -11.50
CA LEU A 117 18.25 -21.22 -10.42
C LEU A 117 19.42 -21.92 -9.73
N PRO A 118 20.40 -21.15 -9.23
CA PRO A 118 21.50 -21.71 -8.45
C PRO A 118 20.99 -22.37 -7.17
N LYS A 119 21.83 -23.20 -6.56
CA LYS A 119 21.48 -23.93 -5.32
C LYS A 119 21.02 -22.96 -4.24
N GLU A 120 19.90 -23.28 -3.59
CA GLU A 120 19.30 -22.39 -2.61
C GLU A 120 20.15 -22.19 -1.35
N VAL A 121 20.24 -20.94 -0.89
CA VAL A 121 20.81 -20.59 0.41
C VAL A 121 19.70 -20.18 1.37
N ALA A 122 19.53 -20.93 2.46
CA ALA A 122 18.51 -20.70 3.46
C ALA A 122 18.62 -19.30 4.09
N SER A 123 17.48 -18.73 4.48
CA SER A 123 17.46 -17.42 5.16
C SER A 123 18.03 -17.55 6.57
N SER A 124 18.92 -16.63 6.92
CA SER A 124 19.54 -16.48 8.23
C SER A 124 19.94 -15.01 8.45
N ALA A 125 20.25 -14.62 9.68
CA ALA A 125 20.73 -13.27 9.97
C ALA A 125 22.01 -12.94 9.16
N ASP A 126 22.94 -13.89 9.06
CA ASP A 126 24.16 -13.74 8.27
C ASP A 126 23.86 -13.61 6.78
N SER A 127 22.93 -14.41 6.26
CA SER A 127 22.50 -14.31 4.85
C SER A 127 21.88 -12.95 4.54
N ILE A 128 21.05 -12.42 5.44
CA ILE A 128 20.40 -11.12 5.26
C ILE A 128 21.43 -10.00 5.32
N LYS A 129 22.37 -10.07 6.27
CA LYS A 129 23.49 -9.13 6.38
C LYS A 129 24.33 -9.12 5.10
N ARG A 130 24.74 -10.29 4.61
CA ARG A 130 25.49 -10.42 3.35
C ARG A 130 24.69 -9.87 2.16
N GLY A 131 23.40 -10.16 2.09
CA GLY A 131 22.52 -9.63 1.04
C GLY A 131 22.41 -8.11 1.06
N LYS A 132 22.40 -7.48 2.25
CA LYS A 132 22.44 -6.02 2.39
C LYS A 132 23.75 -5.42 1.87
N GLU A 133 24.89 -6.00 2.26
CA GLU A 133 26.21 -5.56 1.78
C GLU A 133 26.28 -5.63 0.25
N MET A 134 25.75 -6.70 -0.35
CA MET A 134 25.67 -6.86 -1.80
C MET A 134 24.72 -5.85 -2.45
N PHE A 135 23.57 -5.57 -1.84
CA PHE A 135 22.61 -4.58 -2.35
C PHE A 135 23.24 -3.19 -2.51
N GLU A 136 24.14 -2.82 -1.58
CA GLU A 136 24.91 -1.58 -1.65
C GLU A 136 26.07 -1.68 -2.64
N ALA A 137 26.83 -2.80 -2.63
CA ALA A 137 27.99 -2.99 -3.50
C ALA A 137 27.65 -3.09 -5.00
N ILE A 138 26.48 -3.68 -5.32
CA ILE A 138 25.93 -3.80 -6.69
C ILE A 138 25.12 -2.53 -7.05
N GLU A 139 25.09 -1.53 -6.16
CA GLU A 139 24.42 -0.25 -6.37
C GLU A 139 22.91 -0.35 -6.62
N CYS A 140 22.25 -1.39 -6.10
CA CYS A 140 20.79 -1.53 -6.17
C CYS A 140 20.09 -0.32 -5.50
N ASN A 141 20.71 0.24 -4.48
CA ASN A 141 20.27 1.44 -3.76
C ASN A 141 20.20 2.71 -4.63
N LYS A 142 20.96 2.81 -5.74
CA LYS A 142 20.90 3.98 -6.64
C LYS A 142 19.53 4.13 -7.30
N CYS A 143 18.86 3.00 -7.56
CA CYS A 143 17.51 2.97 -8.12
C CYS A 143 16.44 2.76 -7.03
N HIS A 144 16.65 1.78 -6.15
CA HIS A 144 15.64 1.35 -5.19
C HIS A 144 15.70 2.09 -3.85
N GLY A 145 16.70 2.95 -3.61
CA GLY A 145 16.90 3.63 -2.33
C GLY A 145 17.58 2.74 -1.29
N ALA A 146 18.11 3.34 -0.23
CA ALA A 146 18.85 2.62 0.82
C ALA A 146 17.98 1.59 1.56
N ASP A 147 16.71 1.93 1.79
CA ASP A 147 15.73 1.08 2.46
C ASP A 147 14.80 0.36 1.47
N GLY A 148 15.08 0.44 0.17
CA GLY A 148 14.26 -0.20 -0.86
C GLY A 148 12.90 0.48 -1.13
N ARG A 149 12.68 1.73 -0.71
CA ARG A 149 11.40 2.46 -0.92
C ARG A 149 11.26 3.10 -2.30
N ALA A 150 12.14 2.74 -3.22
CA ALA A 150 12.22 3.24 -4.57
C ALA A 150 12.58 4.74 -4.65
N ASP A 151 13.16 5.31 -3.60
CA ASP A 151 13.59 6.70 -3.47
C ASP A 151 15.08 6.92 -3.86
N GLY A 152 15.63 6.02 -4.67
CA GLY A 152 17.03 6.12 -5.10
C GLY A 152 17.30 7.38 -5.93
N PRO A 153 18.52 7.94 -5.87
CA PRO A 153 18.86 9.19 -6.56
C PRO A 153 18.68 9.13 -8.09
N SER A 154 18.79 7.94 -8.70
CA SER A 154 18.62 7.76 -10.14
C SER A 154 17.14 7.62 -10.56
N ARG A 155 16.19 7.56 -9.63
CA ARG A 155 14.76 7.27 -9.90
C ARG A 155 14.18 8.12 -11.03
N SER A 156 14.44 9.43 -11.03
CA SER A 156 13.87 10.38 -12.00
C SER A 156 14.47 10.25 -13.41
N GLU A 157 15.62 9.61 -13.53
CA GLU A 157 16.35 9.44 -14.80
C GLU A 157 16.00 8.11 -15.50
N LEU A 158 15.38 7.17 -14.79
CA LEU A 158 15.08 5.84 -15.30
C LEU A 158 14.03 5.88 -16.42
N LYS A 159 14.41 5.33 -17.57
CA LYS A 159 13.54 5.15 -18.72
C LYS A 159 13.56 3.70 -19.18
N ASP A 160 12.43 3.24 -19.70
CA ASP A 160 12.38 1.97 -20.41
C ASP A 160 12.95 2.09 -21.83
N GLU A 161 13.08 0.97 -22.54
CA GLU A 161 13.62 0.96 -23.92
C GLU A 161 12.77 1.78 -24.91
N TRP A 162 11.54 2.14 -24.56
CA TRP A 162 10.66 2.99 -25.37
C TRP A 162 10.76 4.47 -24.99
N GLY A 163 11.65 4.82 -24.06
CA GLY A 163 11.87 6.19 -23.60
C GLY A 163 10.85 6.69 -22.57
N HIS A 164 9.92 5.84 -22.11
CA HIS A 164 8.97 6.21 -21.07
C HIS A 164 9.63 6.17 -19.69
N PRO A 165 9.32 7.11 -18.80
CA PRO A 165 9.73 7.02 -17.40
C PRO A 165 9.31 5.67 -16.79
N ILE A 166 10.22 5.03 -16.06
CA ILE A 166 9.90 3.77 -15.38
C ILE A 166 10.33 3.80 -13.92
N LYS A 167 9.34 3.82 -13.04
CA LYS A 167 9.56 3.83 -11.59
C LYS A 167 10.07 2.44 -11.14
N PRO A 168 11.15 2.36 -10.33
CA PRO A 168 11.59 1.12 -9.73
C PRO A 168 10.53 0.64 -8.72
N ALA A 169 10.47 -0.67 -8.49
CA ALA A 169 9.56 -1.24 -7.50
C ALA A 169 9.96 -0.80 -6.09
N ASN A 170 8.97 -0.45 -5.26
CA ASN A 170 9.16 -0.32 -3.82
C ASN A 170 9.29 -1.72 -3.23
N LEU A 171 10.53 -2.08 -2.86
CA LEU A 171 10.91 -3.40 -2.39
C LEU A 171 10.34 -3.75 -1.02
N THR A 172 9.89 -2.76 -0.25
CA THR A 172 9.17 -2.99 1.01
C THR A 172 7.71 -3.45 0.78
N LYS A 173 7.20 -3.32 -0.45
CA LYS A 173 5.83 -3.68 -0.85
C LYS A 173 5.79 -4.88 -1.78
N ARG A 174 6.37 -6.02 -1.38
CA ARG A 174 6.53 -7.19 -2.28
C ARG A 174 5.23 -7.77 -2.84
N TRP A 175 4.08 -7.53 -2.22
CA TRP A 175 2.76 -7.86 -2.79
C TRP A 175 2.45 -7.12 -4.11
N THR A 176 3.19 -6.05 -4.42
CA THR A 176 3.09 -5.30 -5.69
C THR A 176 4.06 -5.81 -6.77
N PHE A 177 4.86 -6.83 -6.48
CA PHE A 177 5.83 -7.34 -7.46
C PHE A 177 5.11 -8.05 -8.61
N ARG A 178 5.19 -7.43 -9.79
CA ARG A 178 4.57 -7.92 -11.04
C ARG A 178 5.00 -9.33 -11.45
N GLY A 179 6.17 -9.76 -10.98
CA GLY A 179 6.73 -11.09 -11.25
C GLY A 179 6.46 -12.15 -10.18
N GLY A 180 5.73 -11.79 -9.12
CA GLY A 180 5.49 -12.60 -7.93
C GLY A 180 6.27 -12.13 -6.70
N ALA A 181 5.65 -12.30 -5.52
CA ALA A 181 6.17 -11.88 -4.21
C ALA A 181 6.99 -12.96 -3.49
N GLY A 182 7.04 -14.17 -4.07
CA GLY A 182 7.68 -15.34 -3.47
C GLY A 182 9.20 -15.31 -3.59
N ARG A 183 9.87 -16.06 -2.71
CA ARG A 183 11.34 -16.19 -2.69
C ARG A 183 11.92 -16.61 -4.04
N THR A 184 11.35 -17.64 -4.68
CA THR A 184 11.77 -18.10 -6.01
C THR A 184 11.49 -17.08 -7.11
N ASP A 185 10.41 -16.30 -7.00
CA ASP A 185 10.06 -15.28 -7.98
C ASP A 185 11.07 -14.13 -7.97
N ILE A 186 11.44 -13.67 -6.78
CA ILE A 186 12.45 -12.61 -6.59
C ILE A 186 13.81 -13.09 -7.11
N ALA A 187 14.25 -14.29 -6.72
CA ALA A 187 15.50 -14.87 -7.23
C ALA A 187 15.48 -14.96 -8.76
N THR A 188 14.36 -15.39 -9.35
CA THR A 188 14.20 -15.42 -10.81
C THR A 188 14.38 -14.04 -11.42
N ARG A 189 13.79 -12.98 -10.84
CA ARG A 189 13.95 -11.61 -11.38
C ARG A 189 15.38 -11.11 -11.30
N LEU A 190 16.11 -11.44 -10.24
CA LEU A 190 17.53 -11.11 -10.13
C LEU A 190 18.37 -11.87 -11.18
N THR A 191 18.01 -13.12 -11.47
CA THR A 191 18.72 -13.98 -12.42
C THR A 191 18.37 -13.71 -13.89
N THR A 192 17.13 -13.31 -14.20
CA THR A 192 16.69 -13.06 -15.59
C THR A 192 16.70 -11.58 -15.95
N GLY A 193 16.78 -10.68 -14.96
CA GLY A 193 16.51 -9.26 -15.12
C GLY A 193 15.06 -8.97 -15.50
N VAL A 194 14.77 -7.69 -15.75
CA VAL A 194 13.48 -7.21 -16.24
C VAL A 194 13.68 -6.57 -17.62
N LEU A 195 13.40 -7.33 -18.67
CA LEU A 195 13.75 -6.95 -20.03
C LEU A 195 13.03 -5.67 -20.48
N GLY A 196 13.73 -4.79 -21.19
CA GLY A 196 13.19 -3.49 -21.61
C GLY A 196 13.21 -2.44 -20.49
N THR A 197 13.88 -2.69 -19.37
CA THR A 197 14.06 -1.74 -18.28
C THR A 197 15.53 -1.66 -17.85
N PRO A 198 15.94 -0.64 -17.08
CA PRO A 198 17.30 -0.54 -16.53
C PRO A 198 17.65 -1.58 -15.44
N MET A 199 16.88 -2.67 -15.31
CA MET A 199 17.08 -3.71 -14.29
C MET A 199 17.71 -4.93 -14.97
N PRO A 200 19.04 -5.06 -14.97
CA PRO A 200 19.74 -6.11 -15.70
C PRO A 200 19.59 -7.47 -15.02
N THR A 201 20.25 -8.48 -15.61
CA THR A 201 20.57 -9.71 -14.88
C THR A 201 21.73 -9.46 -13.91
N PHE A 202 21.69 -10.09 -12.75
CA PHE A 202 22.71 -9.97 -11.71
C PHE A 202 23.46 -11.28 -11.45
N ILE A 203 23.16 -12.35 -12.18
CA ILE A 203 23.82 -13.65 -11.96
C ILE A 203 25.34 -13.58 -12.20
N ASP A 204 25.77 -12.66 -13.08
CA ASP A 204 27.18 -12.38 -13.38
C ASP A 204 27.75 -11.21 -12.56
N SER A 205 26.92 -10.57 -11.73
CA SER A 205 27.30 -9.45 -10.86
C SER A 205 27.55 -9.88 -9.41
N VAL A 206 27.39 -11.17 -9.11
CA VAL A 206 27.63 -11.75 -7.79
C VAL A 206 28.92 -12.59 -7.78
N GLU A 207 29.55 -12.74 -6.62
CA GLU A 207 30.81 -13.50 -6.50
C GLU A 207 30.60 -14.99 -6.79
N LYS A 208 29.50 -15.57 -6.28
CA LYS A 208 29.05 -16.93 -6.57
C LYS A 208 27.60 -16.92 -7.02
N PRO A 209 27.18 -17.79 -7.95
CA PRO A 209 25.78 -17.85 -8.38
C PRO A 209 24.79 -17.98 -7.21
N GLU A 210 25.14 -18.75 -6.17
CA GLU A 210 24.32 -18.95 -4.97
C GLU A 210 24.09 -17.64 -4.17
N ASP A 211 24.94 -16.63 -4.30
CA ASP A 211 24.83 -15.37 -3.57
C ASP A 211 23.60 -14.55 -3.98
N ILE A 212 22.97 -14.85 -5.12
CA ILE A 212 21.64 -14.33 -5.48
C ILE A 212 20.62 -14.59 -4.37
N TRP A 213 20.74 -15.72 -3.65
CA TRP A 213 19.85 -16.04 -2.54
C TRP A 213 20.10 -15.16 -1.32
N HIS A 214 21.33 -14.68 -1.08
CA HIS A 214 21.60 -13.71 -0.03
C HIS A 214 20.88 -12.39 -0.32
N LEU A 215 21.01 -11.87 -1.55
CA LEU A 215 20.30 -10.67 -2.00
C LEU A 215 18.77 -10.86 -1.94
N THR A 216 18.27 -12.02 -2.36
CA THR A 216 16.85 -12.40 -2.26
C THR A 216 16.36 -12.38 -0.80
N ASN A 217 17.11 -12.98 0.12
CA ASN A 217 16.76 -13.03 1.54
C ASN A 217 16.76 -11.62 2.15
N TYR A 218 17.68 -10.74 1.73
CA TYR A 218 17.64 -9.32 2.12
C TYR A 218 16.39 -8.61 1.60
N ILE A 219 16.07 -8.73 0.32
CA ILE A 219 14.86 -8.11 -0.27
C ILE A 219 13.59 -8.59 0.45
N LEU A 220 13.50 -9.88 0.77
CA LEU A 220 12.39 -10.44 1.56
C LEU A 220 12.30 -9.86 2.98
N SER A 221 13.43 -9.42 3.56
CA SER A 221 13.46 -8.85 4.91
C SER A 221 12.99 -7.38 4.96
N LEU A 222 12.91 -6.69 3.82
CA LEU A 222 12.54 -5.28 3.74
C LEU A 222 11.06 -5.02 4.03
N GLY A 223 10.19 -6.02 3.89
CA GLY A 223 8.77 -5.83 4.12
C GLY A 223 7.95 -7.13 4.15
N PRO A 224 6.68 -7.03 4.60
CA PRO A 224 5.82 -8.19 4.77
C PRO A 224 5.36 -8.78 3.43
N GLU A 225 4.85 -10.02 3.45
CA GLU A 225 4.31 -10.68 2.25
C GLU A 225 3.07 -10.01 1.69
N SER A 226 2.26 -9.48 2.59
CA SER A 226 0.99 -8.84 2.29
C SER A 226 0.83 -7.62 3.20
N PRO A 227 0.01 -6.64 2.79
CA PRO A 227 -0.18 -5.42 3.55
C PRO A 227 -1.04 -5.64 4.80
N GLY A 228 -1.84 -6.72 4.89
CA GLY A 228 -2.71 -6.96 6.04
C GLY A 228 -3.69 -5.81 6.31
N TYR A 229 -4.51 -5.47 5.31
CA TYR A 229 -5.39 -4.30 5.39
C TYR A 229 -6.36 -4.37 6.57
N ALA A 230 -6.42 -3.28 7.33
CA ALA A 230 -7.38 -3.10 8.41
C ALA A 230 -8.80 -2.94 7.84
N THR A 231 -9.79 -3.45 8.57
CA THR A 231 -11.22 -3.20 8.29
C THR A 231 -11.84 -2.24 9.31
N LEU A 232 -11.16 -2.04 10.45
CA LEU A 232 -11.52 -1.14 11.54
C LEU A 232 -10.24 -0.47 12.05
N ILE A 233 -10.30 0.83 12.32
CA ILE A 233 -9.20 1.59 12.93
C ILE A 233 -9.42 1.66 14.44
N THR A 234 -8.56 0.98 15.19
CA THR A 234 -8.57 0.98 16.65
C THR A 234 -7.65 2.08 17.18
N VAL A 235 -8.14 2.89 18.10
CA VAL A 235 -7.37 3.96 18.77
C VAL A 235 -6.99 3.48 20.15
N THR A 236 -5.70 3.30 20.40
CA THR A 236 -5.15 2.71 21.62
C THR A 236 -5.39 3.63 22.81
N ALA A 237 -5.96 3.12 23.90
CA ALA A 237 -6.13 3.89 25.12
C ALA A 237 -4.80 3.96 25.90
N VAL A 238 -4.34 5.16 26.25
CA VAL A 238 -3.08 5.37 26.98
C VAL A 238 -3.27 6.26 28.21
N SER A 239 -2.48 6.00 29.25
CA SER A 239 -2.43 6.84 30.47
C SER A 239 -1.46 8.01 30.36
N ASP A 240 -0.44 7.87 29.53
CA ASP A 240 0.69 8.78 29.45
C ASP A 240 0.44 9.90 28.42
N THR A 241 1.30 10.92 28.44
CA THR A 241 1.31 11.97 27.42
C THR A 241 1.62 11.39 26.04
N ILE A 242 0.88 11.81 25.02
CA ILE A 242 1.13 11.36 23.65
C ILE A 242 2.20 12.27 23.01
N PRO A 243 3.37 11.73 22.60
CA PRO A 243 4.45 12.53 22.07
C PRO A 243 4.12 13.10 20.68
N ASP A 244 4.58 14.32 20.43
CA ASP A 244 4.50 14.97 19.11
C ASP A 244 5.50 14.38 18.11
N ASP A 245 6.66 13.90 18.59
CA ASP A 245 7.71 13.35 17.71
C ASP A 245 7.23 12.05 17.01
N PRO A 246 7.16 12.05 15.66
CA PRO A 246 6.78 10.85 14.90
C PRO A 246 7.76 9.67 15.04
N ASN A 247 8.98 9.89 15.51
CA ASN A 247 9.98 8.81 15.71
C ASN A 247 10.01 8.27 17.15
N ALA A 248 9.20 8.82 18.07
CA ALA A 248 9.20 8.41 19.46
C ALA A 248 8.93 6.90 19.63
N ASP A 249 9.64 6.27 20.57
CA ASP A 249 9.47 4.83 20.87
C ASP A 249 8.05 4.44 21.29
N PHE A 250 7.27 5.41 21.76
CA PHE A 250 5.83 5.27 21.99
C PHE A 250 5.11 4.66 20.78
N TRP A 251 5.33 5.21 19.57
CA TRP A 251 4.63 4.77 18.36
C TRP A 251 5.05 3.38 17.91
N LYS A 252 6.27 2.92 18.24
CA LYS A 252 6.75 1.57 17.90
C LYS A 252 6.01 0.47 18.67
N LYS A 253 5.40 0.80 19.82
CA LYS A 253 4.63 -0.14 20.65
C LYS A 253 3.21 -0.38 20.11
N ILE A 254 2.73 0.48 19.23
CA ILE A 254 1.40 0.37 18.61
C ILE A 254 1.57 -0.29 17.24
N ALA A 255 0.88 -1.41 17.03
CA ALA A 255 0.88 -2.08 15.75
C ALA A 255 0.24 -1.19 14.67
N PRO A 256 0.86 -1.06 13.48
CA PRO A 256 0.27 -0.30 12.39
C PRO A 256 -1.00 -0.99 11.87
N GLN A 257 -2.00 -0.18 11.54
CA GLN A 257 -3.22 -0.60 10.87
C GLN A 257 -3.18 -0.08 9.44
N ASN A 258 -2.94 -0.96 8.48
CA ASN A 258 -2.70 -0.58 7.09
C ASN A 258 -4.02 -0.33 6.36
N VAL A 259 -4.16 0.85 5.79
CA VAL A 259 -5.32 1.26 5.01
C VAL A 259 -4.90 1.34 3.56
N GLY A 260 -5.59 0.61 2.67
CA GLY A 260 -5.36 0.68 1.23
C GLY A 260 -6.06 1.90 0.63
N LEU A 261 -5.35 2.65 -0.21
CA LEU A 261 -5.87 3.82 -0.91
C LEU A 261 -6.04 3.51 -2.40
N MET A 262 -7.00 4.17 -3.03
CA MET A 262 -7.26 4.09 -4.45
C MET A 262 -7.27 5.48 -5.07
N GLY A 263 -6.93 5.57 -6.35
CA GLY A 263 -6.97 6.83 -7.06
C GLY A 263 -8.41 7.33 -7.23
N GLN A 264 -8.60 8.63 -7.09
CA GLN A 264 -9.86 9.28 -7.41
C GLN A 264 -10.13 9.18 -8.91
N VAL A 265 -11.23 8.56 -9.33
CA VAL A 265 -11.57 8.44 -10.77
C VAL A 265 -12.95 8.99 -11.13
N ILE A 266 -13.58 9.75 -10.22
CA ILE A 266 -14.99 10.19 -10.34
C ILE A 266 -15.07 11.62 -10.89
N GLN A 267 -14.30 12.56 -10.34
CA GLN A 267 -14.30 13.97 -10.75
C GLN A 267 -12.94 14.37 -11.29
N ASP A 268 -12.93 15.15 -12.36
CA ASP A 268 -11.70 15.65 -12.95
C ASP A 268 -11.00 16.71 -12.06
N PRO A 269 -9.65 16.81 -12.12
CA PRO A 269 -8.71 15.84 -12.69
C PRO A 269 -8.68 14.50 -11.94
N ARG A 270 -8.81 13.40 -12.70
CA ARG A 270 -8.74 12.03 -12.17
C ARG A 270 -7.31 11.56 -11.93
N ASN A 271 -7.16 10.63 -10.99
CA ASN A 271 -5.95 9.89 -10.68
C ASN A 271 -6.16 8.39 -10.98
N PHE A 272 -5.81 7.94 -12.18
CA PHE A 272 -5.86 6.52 -12.53
C PHE A 272 -4.65 5.72 -12.02
N ASN A 273 -3.56 6.41 -11.66
CA ASN A 273 -2.28 5.80 -11.27
C ASN A 273 -1.79 6.45 -9.97
N PRO A 274 -2.48 6.22 -8.84
CA PRO A 274 -2.10 6.79 -7.57
C PRO A 274 -0.68 6.38 -7.17
N SER A 275 0.12 7.35 -6.73
CA SER A 275 1.47 7.08 -6.22
C SER A 275 1.41 6.50 -4.79
N ILE A 276 0.43 6.94 -4.00
CA ILE A 276 0.20 6.51 -2.62
C ILE A 276 -0.93 5.48 -2.58
N ASP A 277 -0.59 4.20 -2.46
CA ASP A 277 -1.54 3.09 -2.43
C ASP A 277 -1.88 2.60 -1.01
N MET A 278 -1.21 3.12 0.01
CA MET A 278 -1.35 2.66 1.39
C MET A 278 -0.88 3.69 2.41
N VAL A 279 -1.63 3.82 3.50
CA VAL A 279 -1.24 4.56 4.71
C VAL A 279 -1.28 3.59 5.89
N ALA A 280 -0.19 3.50 6.66
CA ALA A 280 -0.18 2.81 7.93
C ALA A 280 -0.61 3.77 9.04
N VAL A 281 -1.69 3.43 9.75
CA VAL A 281 -2.28 4.25 10.80
C VAL A 281 -1.96 3.64 12.16
N ARG A 282 -1.36 4.43 13.04
CA ARG A 282 -1.35 4.18 14.49
C ARG A 282 -2.12 5.32 15.14
N ALA A 283 -2.93 5.00 16.13
CA ALA A 283 -3.73 6.01 16.79
C ALA A 283 -3.76 5.76 18.28
N ALA A 284 -3.68 6.83 19.06
CA ALA A 284 -3.70 6.78 20.52
C ALA A 284 -4.61 7.88 21.07
N TRP A 285 -5.20 7.62 22.23
CA TRP A 285 -6.05 8.58 22.91
C TRP A 285 -5.93 8.49 24.43
N ASN A 286 -6.18 9.61 25.09
CA ASN A 286 -6.36 9.70 26.54
C ASN A 286 -7.51 10.69 26.86
N ASP A 287 -7.78 10.97 28.13
CA ASP A 287 -8.91 11.82 28.51
C ASP A 287 -8.89 13.23 27.88
N LYS A 288 -7.71 13.73 27.49
CA LYS A 288 -7.47 15.08 26.96
C LYS A 288 -7.43 15.12 25.43
N GLU A 289 -6.71 14.21 24.81
CA GLU A 289 -6.32 14.31 23.40
C GLU A 289 -6.45 12.98 22.64
N ILE A 290 -6.57 13.12 21.33
CA ILE A 290 -6.48 12.02 20.36
C ILE A 290 -5.39 12.37 19.34
N ALA A 291 -4.63 11.36 18.94
CA ALA A 291 -3.50 11.52 18.04
C ALA A 291 -3.46 10.41 16.99
N PHE A 292 -3.06 10.80 15.78
CA PHE A 292 -2.90 9.94 14.63
C PHE A 292 -1.47 10.01 14.13
N HIS A 293 -0.77 8.89 14.17
CA HIS A 293 0.52 8.70 13.51
C HIS A 293 0.28 8.00 12.18
N LEU A 294 0.54 8.74 11.10
CA LEU A 294 0.29 8.35 9.72
C LEU A 294 1.64 8.15 9.04
N THR A 295 1.83 6.97 8.46
CA THR A 295 3.05 6.64 7.72
C THR A 295 2.69 6.23 6.31
N TRP A 296 3.32 6.83 5.31
CA TRP A 296 3.20 6.41 3.91
C TRP A 296 4.53 6.58 3.19
N ASP A 297 4.73 5.75 2.17
CA ASP A 297 5.92 5.84 1.33
C ASP A 297 5.67 6.87 0.24
N ASP A 298 6.61 7.81 0.12
CA ASP A 298 6.65 8.85 -0.90
C ASP A 298 8.10 8.98 -1.35
N PRO A 299 8.45 8.77 -2.62
CA PRO A 299 9.83 8.84 -3.07
C PRO A 299 10.43 10.26 -3.01
N THR A 300 9.61 11.28 -2.78
CA THR A 300 10.03 12.69 -2.79
C THR A 300 9.53 13.44 -1.56
N GLU A 301 10.30 14.45 -1.13
CA GLU A 301 9.83 15.43 -0.14
C GLU A 301 9.38 16.70 -0.88
N SER A 302 8.18 16.67 -1.44
CA SER A 302 7.71 17.70 -2.36
C SER A 302 7.17 18.92 -1.61
N LYS A 303 7.80 20.06 -1.92
CA LYS A 303 7.34 21.40 -1.54
C LYS A 303 6.72 22.05 -2.77
N PRO A 304 5.71 22.92 -2.59
CA PRO A 304 5.05 23.56 -3.72
C PRO A 304 6.04 24.47 -4.46
N ASP A 305 6.19 24.25 -5.77
CA ASP A 305 7.02 25.05 -6.67
C ASP A 305 6.28 25.20 -8.01
N ALA A 306 5.69 26.38 -8.22
CA ALA A 306 4.88 26.67 -9.40
C ALA A 306 5.68 26.60 -10.71
N ALA A 307 6.97 26.95 -10.69
CA ALA A 307 7.82 26.92 -11.88
C ALA A 307 8.07 25.49 -12.36
N LYS A 308 8.12 24.53 -11.42
CA LYS A 308 8.33 23.11 -11.69
C LYS A 308 7.03 22.30 -11.75
N LYS A 309 5.87 22.95 -11.55
CA LYS A 309 4.55 22.29 -11.38
C LYS A 309 4.57 21.23 -10.28
N LEU A 310 5.32 21.49 -9.21
CA LEU A 310 5.34 20.65 -8.02
C LEU A 310 4.29 21.14 -7.04
N TYR A 311 3.60 20.20 -6.42
CA TYR A 311 2.63 20.47 -5.36
C TYR A 311 3.20 20.04 -4.01
N ALA A 312 2.53 20.42 -2.94
CA ALA A 312 2.90 19.98 -1.59
C ALA A 312 2.41 18.55 -1.37
N ASP A 313 3.25 17.72 -0.74
CA ASP A 313 2.76 16.45 -0.20
C ASP A 313 1.77 16.72 0.93
N ALA A 314 0.73 15.91 1.01
CA ALA A 314 -0.34 16.13 1.98
C ALA A 314 -1.01 14.82 2.39
N ILE A 315 -1.56 14.83 3.60
CA ILE A 315 -2.43 13.78 4.10
C ILE A 315 -3.58 14.37 4.90
N GLN A 316 -4.73 13.73 4.81
CA GLN A 316 -5.96 14.21 5.43
C GLN A 316 -6.78 13.05 5.97
N LEU A 317 -7.35 13.27 7.15
CA LEU A 317 -8.43 12.46 7.69
C LEU A 317 -9.73 13.24 7.58
N GLN A 318 -10.78 12.52 7.20
CA GLN A 318 -12.12 13.05 7.06
C GLN A 318 -13.05 12.36 8.05
N PHE A 319 -13.90 13.16 8.71
CA PHE A 319 -14.91 12.70 9.65
C PHE A 319 -16.25 13.38 9.35
N PRO A 320 -17.39 12.74 9.64
CA PRO A 320 -18.65 13.48 9.68
C PRO A 320 -18.61 14.50 10.84
N PRO A 321 -19.21 15.69 10.69
CA PRO A 321 -19.24 16.69 11.76
C PRO A 321 -19.94 16.17 13.03
N LYS A 322 -20.98 15.35 12.84
CA LYS A 322 -21.73 14.65 13.89
C LYS A 322 -21.91 13.18 13.50
N VAL A 323 -21.81 12.27 14.47
CA VAL A 323 -22.08 10.84 14.24
C VAL A 323 -23.57 10.60 14.47
N GLU A 324 -24.30 10.31 13.40
CA GLU A 324 -25.73 10.02 13.47
C GLU A 324 -26.01 8.53 13.73
N SER A 325 -27.13 8.25 14.39
CA SER A 325 -27.53 6.87 14.72
C SER A 325 -28.05 6.07 13.52
N GLY A 326 -28.42 6.74 12.42
CA GLY A 326 -28.99 6.13 11.21
C GLY A 326 -27.98 5.48 10.26
N GLY A 327 -26.68 5.62 10.50
CA GLY A 327 -25.63 5.04 9.65
C GLY A 327 -25.42 5.73 8.28
N GLU A 328 -26.23 6.75 7.97
CA GLU A 328 -25.99 7.68 6.87
C GLU A 328 -24.66 8.41 7.09
N ARG A 329 -23.93 8.61 6.00
CA ARG A 329 -22.59 9.17 5.99
C ARG A 329 -22.51 10.17 4.84
N PRO A 330 -21.91 11.35 5.06
CA PRO A 330 -21.63 12.28 3.98
C PRO A 330 -20.88 11.59 2.84
N TYR A 331 -20.96 12.15 1.64
CA TYR A 331 -20.23 11.60 0.50
C TYR A 331 -18.72 11.49 0.81
N PHE A 332 -18.11 10.34 0.48
CA PHE A 332 -16.73 10.06 0.91
C PHE A 332 -15.69 10.96 0.23
N LEU A 333 -16.04 11.59 -0.90
CA LEU A 333 -15.21 12.58 -1.59
C LEU A 333 -15.43 13.97 -0.97
N MET A 334 -15.07 14.11 0.31
CA MET A 334 -15.15 15.37 1.05
C MET A 334 -16.55 15.98 1.19
N GLY A 335 -17.60 15.17 1.27
CA GLY A 335 -18.98 15.61 1.41
C GLY A 335 -19.59 16.13 0.11
N ASP A 336 -20.77 16.74 0.26
CA ASP A 336 -21.49 17.43 -0.80
C ASP A 336 -22.16 18.71 -0.27
N ASP A 337 -23.02 19.33 -1.08
CA ASP A 337 -23.66 20.61 -0.75
C ASP A 337 -24.62 20.53 0.44
N ASN A 338 -25.19 19.35 0.72
CA ASN A 338 -26.10 19.14 1.84
C ASN A 338 -25.35 18.61 3.06
N ASP A 339 -24.45 17.66 2.84
CA ASP A 339 -23.74 16.94 3.90
C ASP A 339 -22.24 17.21 3.84
N GLY A 340 -21.82 18.21 4.62
CA GLY A 340 -20.42 18.58 4.77
C GLY A 340 -19.64 17.61 5.65
N VAL A 341 -18.31 17.71 5.60
CA VAL A 341 -17.38 16.93 6.42
C VAL A 341 -16.44 17.83 7.20
N TYR A 342 -15.92 17.27 8.29
CA TYR A 342 -14.81 17.82 9.04
C TYR A 342 -13.49 17.18 8.59
N LEU A 343 -12.46 17.98 8.41
CA LEU A 343 -11.16 17.58 7.91
C LEU A 343 -10.07 17.88 8.94
N LEU A 344 -9.21 16.89 9.17
CA LEU A 344 -7.95 17.03 9.89
C LEU A 344 -6.81 16.82 8.88
N ARG A 345 -6.13 17.89 8.50
CA ARG A 345 -5.22 17.91 7.36
C ARG A 345 -3.81 18.31 7.77
N TRP A 346 -2.82 17.67 7.17
CA TRP A 346 -1.43 18.11 7.17
C TRP A 346 -0.95 18.29 5.73
N GLU A 347 -0.13 19.30 5.50
CA GLU A 347 0.44 19.63 4.19
C GLU A 347 1.87 20.11 4.37
N GLN A 348 2.77 19.67 3.49
CA GLN A 348 4.18 19.99 3.62
C GLN A 348 4.43 21.50 3.51
N GLY A 349 5.18 22.03 4.47
CA GLY A 349 5.44 23.46 4.66
C GLY A 349 4.42 24.16 5.55
N LYS A 350 3.41 23.45 6.06
CA LYS A 350 2.37 23.97 6.95
C LYS A 350 2.26 23.14 8.23
N ASN A 351 1.71 23.73 9.28
CA ASN A 351 1.26 22.95 10.45
C ASN A 351 -0.03 22.19 10.11
N ALA A 352 -0.39 21.19 10.92
CA ALA A 352 -1.71 20.58 10.80
C ALA A 352 -2.81 21.62 11.02
N MET A 353 -3.92 21.45 10.30
CA MET A 353 -5.05 22.36 10.30
C MET A 353 -6.36 21.60 10.31
N GLU A 354 -7.38 22.26 10.84
CA GLU A 354 -8.77 21.81 10.81
C GLU A 354 -9.54 22.59 9.74
N ALA A 355 -10.40 21.91 8.99
CA ALA A 355 -11.21 22.53 7.94
C ALA A 355 -12.58 21.85 7.85
N THR A 356 -13.53 22.51 7.18
CA THR A 356 -14.77 21.88 6.70
C THR A 356 -14.74 21.77 5.19
N ALA A 357 -15.48 20.81 4.64
CA ALA A 357 -15.65 20.70 3.20
C ALA A 357 -17.08 20.30 2.81
N ASN A 358 -17.54 20.86 1.69
CA ASN A 358 -18.80 20.52 1.00
C ASN A 358 -18.46 20.09 -0.43
N GLY A 359 -17.61 19.08 -0.53
CA GLY A 359 -16.95 18.63 -1.75
C GLY A 359 -15.50 19.12 -1.88
N PRO A 360 -14.72 18.49 -2.77
CA PRO A 360 -13.26 18.67 -2.83
C PRO A 360 -12.82 20.05 -3.35
N ALA A 361 -13.73 20.83 -3.93
CA ALA A 361 -13.48 22.20 -4.39
C ALA A 361 -13.91 23.28 -3.38
N LYS A 362 -14.63 22.90 -2.30
CA LYS A 362 -15.20 23.83 -1.32
C LYS A 362 -14.65 23.51 0.07
N ILE A 363 -13.37 23.78 0.28
CA ILE A 363 -12.68 23.56 1.56
C ILE A 363 -12.50 24.91 2.29
N THR A 364 -12.96 24.99 3.53
CA THR A 364 -12.86 26.20 4.37
C THR A 364 -12.10 25.90 5.64
N ALA A 365 -10.98 26.59 5.88
CA ALA A 365 -10.21 26.44 7.11
C ALA A 365 -11.02 26.93 8.32
N LEU A 366 -10.94 26.20 9.43
CA LEU A 366 -11.57 26.59 10.69
C LEU A 366 -10.66 27.55 11.46
N ALA A 367 -11.24 28.66 11.92
CA ALA A 367 -10.53 29.60 12.79
C ALA A 367 -10.21 28.95 14.15
N GLY A 368 -9.02 29.26 14.68
CA GLY A 368 -8.59 28.73 15.98
C GLY A 368 -8.38 27.22 16.00
N SER A 369 -7.75 26.67 14.95
CA SER A 369 -7.40 25.24 14.86
C SER A 369 -6.81 24.70 16.16
N GLU A 370 -7.42 23.64 16.68
CA GLU A 370 -6.95 22.91 17.87
C GLU A 370 -5.96 21.79 17.52
N ALA A 371 -5.74 21.59 16.20
CA ALA A 371 -4.82 20.59 15.70
C ALA A 371 -3.36 21.06 15.75
N SER A 372 -2.46 20.16 16.15
CA SER A 372 -1.02 20.29 15.98
C SER A 372 -0.49 19.14 15.10
N GLY A 373 0.52 19.44 14.28
CA GLY A 373 1.14 18.49 13.37
C GLY A 373 2.65 18.53 13.46
N GLN A 374 3.29 17.37 13.53
CA GLN A 374 4.73 17.21 13.36
C GLN A 374 4.99 16.13 12.33
N ALA A 375 5.96 16.37 11.45
CA ALA A 375 6.28 15.47 10.35
C ALA A 375 7.79 15.23 10.26
N VAL A 376 8.14 14.00 9.94
CA VAL A 376 9.51 13.61 9.57
C VAL A 376 9.44 12.92 8.22
N TYR A 377 10.26 13.37 7.28
CA TYR A 377 10.53 12.68 6.03
C TYR A 377 11.92 12.05 6.08
N GLN A 378 12.02 10.76 5.79
CA GLN A 378 13.30 10.06 5.75
C GLN A 378 13.21 8.82 4.85
N ASN A 379 14.19 8.67 3.96
CA ASN A 379 14.36 7.49 3.08
C ASN A 379 13.06 7.08 2.37
N GLY A 380 12.43 8.03 1.68
CA GLY A 380 11.25 7.75 0.87
C GLY A 380 9.97 7.52 1.68
N GLN A 381 9.89 8.04 2.90
CA GLN A 381 8.75 7.81 3.78
C GLN A 381 8.47 9.02 4.67
N TYR A 382 7.20 9.40 4.72
CA TYR A 382 6.66 10.33 5.70
C TYR A 382 6.19 9.60 6.96
N ARG A 383 6.44 10.22 8.12
CA ARG A 383 5.83 9.91 9.40
C ARG A 383 5.26 11.19 9.98
N VAL A 384 3.95 11.28 10.11
CA VAL A 384 3.24 12.48 10.56
C VAL A 384 2.42 12.15 11.79
N VAL A 385 2.59 12.92 12.85
CA VAL A 385 1.71 12.92 14.02
C VAL A 385 0.80 14.13 13.93
N ILE A 386 -0.51 13.89 13.88
CA ILE A 386 -1.53 14.93 14.02
C ILE A 386 -2.28 14.70 15.32
N LYS A 387 -2.33 15.69 16.20
CA LYS A 387 -3.05 15.63 17.48
C LYS A 387 -4.07 16.74 17.58
N ARG A 388 -5.13 16.50 18.36
CA ARG A 388 -6.09 17.53 18.78
C ARG A 388 -6.77 17.14 20.08
N ALA A 389 -7.51 18.07 20.68
CA ALA A 389 -8.39 17.77 21.79
C ALA A 389 -9.38 16.65 21.43
N ARG A 390 -9.59 15.69 22.35
CA ARG A 390 -10.50 14.55 22.12
C ARG A 390 -11.95 15.00 21.99
N VAL A 391 -12.33 15.97 22.81
CA VAL A 391 -13.60 16.68 22.75
C VAL A 391 -13.30 18.05 22.16
N GLY A 392 -13.76 18.28 20.93
CA GLY A 392 -13.54 19.55 20.25
C GLY A 392 -14.37 20.68 20.84
N LYS A 393 -13.90 21.91 20.65
CA LYS A 393 -14.73 23.11 20.85
C LYS A 393 -15.62 23.37 19.64
N ASP A 394 -16.71 24.10 19.90
CA ASP A 394 -17.70 24.49 18.89
C ASP A 394 -18.31 23.25 18.19
N ASP A 395 -18.49 23.30 16.87
CA ASP A 395 -19.06 22.20 16.06
C ASP A 395 -18.02 21.13 15.64
N ARG A 396 -16.85 21.08 16.29
CA ARG A 396 -15.83 20.07 15.97
C ARG A 396 -16.23 18.69 16.49
N PRO A 397 -15.87 17.60 15.78
CA PRO A 397 -16.19 16.25 16.24
C PRO A 397 -15.57 15.92 17.61
N ALA A 398 -16.32 15.15 18.39
CA ALA A 398 -15.85 14.55 19.64
C ALA A 398 -15.70 13.03 19.46
N PHE A 399 -14.63 12.47 20.04
CA PHE A 399 -14.36 11.03 20.00
C PHE A 399 -14.68 10.38 21.34
N GLN A 400 -15.61 9.42 21.32
CA GLN A 400 -16.13 8.78 22.52
C GLN A 400 -15.89 7.26 22.49
N PRO A 401 -15.45 6.65 23.61
CA PRO A 401 -15.44 5.20 23.74
C PRO A 401 -16.83 4.59 23.48
N GLY A 402 -16.86 3.43 22.83
CA GLY A 402 -18.11 2.73 22.50
C GLY A 402 -18.85 3.28 21.27
N VAL A 403 -18.41 4.40 20.69
CA VAL A 403 -18.96 4.95 19.43
C VAL A 403 -18.03 4.58 18.27
N PHE A 404 -18.61 4.04 17.19
CA PHE A 404 -17.91 3.81 15.94
C PHE A 404 -17.98 5.06 15.07
N THR A 405 -16.90 5.82 15.03
CA THR A 405 -16.82 7.06 14.26
C THR A 405 -16.39 6.77 12.83
N PRO A 406 -17.15 7.15 11.78
CA PRO A 406 -16.68 7.01 10.41
C PRO A 406 -15.41 7.84 10.16
N VAL A 407 -14.44 7.27 9.46
CA VAL A 407 -13.20 7.95 9.04
C VAL A 407 -12.85 7.59 7.61
N ALA A 408 -12.42 8.56 6.82
CA ALA A 408 -11.83 8.33 5.50
C ALA A 408 -10.47 9.03 5.41
N PHE A 409 -9.63 8.56 4.49
CA PHE A 409 -8.26 9.05 4.32
C PHE A 409 -8.09 9.57 2.89
N GLN A 410 -7.34 10.67 2.76
CA GLN A 410 -6.87 11.18 1.48
C GLN A 410 -5.39 11.53 1.56
N ALA A 411 -4.65 11.27 0.49
CA ALA A 411 -3.22 11.56 0.40
C ALA A 411 -2.84 12.06 -1.00
N TRP A 412 -1.79 12.88 -1.05
CA TRP A 412 -1.24 13.48 -2.26
C TRP A 412 0.28 13.37 -2.26
N ASP A 413 0.81 12.74 -3.31
CA ASP A 413 2.23 12.84 -3.71
C ASP A 413 2.36 14.01 -4.71
N GLY A 414 2.79 15.16 -4.20
CA GLY A 414 2.96 16.38 -4.98
C GLY A 414 4.03 16.27 -6.06
N GLY A 415 5.01 15.37 -5.86
CA GLY A 415 6.07 15.05 -6.83
C GLY A 415 5.55 14.22 -8.01
N ALA A 416 4.50 13.43 -7.80
CA ALA A 416 3.74 12.75 -8.84
C ALA A 416 2.68 13.64 -9.50
N GLY A 417 2.61 14.92 -9.14
CA GLY A 417 1.64 15.88 -9.66
C GLY A 417 0.24 15.71 -9.07
N GLU A 418 0.11 15.04 -7.92
CA GLU A 418 -1.16 14.90 -7.21
C GLU A 418 -1.50 16.22 -6.49
N THR A 419 -2.71 16.73 -6.73
CA THR A 419 -3.25 17.92 -6.06
C THR A 419 -4.77 17.98 -6.26
N GLY A 420 -5.48 18.74 -5.41
CA GLY A 420 -6.93 18.90 -5.51
C GLY A 420 -7.66 17.55 -5.55
N THR A 421 -8.49 17.32 -6.58
CA THR A 421 -9.21 16.06 -6.80
C THR A 421 -8.33 14.91 -7.31
N ARG A 422 -7.16 15.20 -7.88
CA ARG A 422 -6.19 14.19 -8.29
C ARG A 422 -5.42 13.72 -7.07
N MET A 423 -5.99 12.74 -6.38
CA MET A 423 -5.53 12.26 -5.08
C MET A 423 -5.66 10.74 -4.97
N SER A 424 -5.07 10.19 -3.92
CA SER A 424 -5.37 8.86 -3.43
C SER A 424 -6.36 8.97 -2.27
N LEU A 425 -7.37 8.10 -2.19
CA LEU A 425 -8.38 8.16 -1.13
C LEU A 425 -8.97 6.80 -0.77
N THR A 426 -9.77 6.81 0.31
CA THR A 426 -10.61 5.70 0.70
C THR A 426 -12.09 6.06 0.67
N SER A 427 -12.94 5.03 0.67
CA SER A 427 -14.30 5.18 1.19
C SER A 427 -14.29 5.27 2.73
N TRP A 428 -15.44 5.11 3.37
CA TRP A 428 -15.55 5.17 4.83
C TRP A 428 -15.09 3.88 5.52
N TYR A 429 -14.12 4.02 6.40
CA TYR A 429 -13.80 3.09 7.47
C TYR A 429 -14.52 3.47 8.75
N TYR A 430 -14.45 2.61 9.75
CA TYR A 430 -14.79 2.97 11.12
C TYR A 430 -13.55 3.12 11.98
N LEU A 431 -13.64 4.03 12.93
CA LEU A 431 -12.70 4.24 14.00
C LEU A 431 -13.37 3.94 15.33
N ARG A 432 -12.69 3.19 16.20
CA ARG A 432 -13.16 2.86 17.55
C ARG A 432 -12.08 3.19 18.58
N LEU A 433 -12.46 3.89 19.64
CA LEU A 433 -11.62 4.06 20.82
C LEU A 433 -11.62 2.78 21.65
N GLU A 434 -10.45 2.27 22.00
CA GLU A 434 -10.31 1.20 22.98
C GLU A 434 -10.85 1.67 24.33
N GLU A 435 -11.42 0.74 25.10
CA GLU A 435 -11.79 1.04 26.48
C GLU A 435 -10.53 1.21 27.33
N PRO A 436 -10.44 2.24 28.18
CA PRO A 436 -9.31 2.40 29.08
C PRO A 436 -9.14 1.14 29.94
N GLN A 437 -7.90 0.67 30.08
CA GLN A 437 -7.58 -0.44 30.98
C GLN A 437 -7.99 -0.07 32.41
N SER A 438 -9.18 -0.51 32.84
CA SER A 438 -9.67 -0.24 34.18
C SER A 438 -9.14 -1.29 35.13
N ASN A 439 -8.28 -0.88 36.07
CA ASN A 439 -7.88 -1.74 37.20
C ASN A 439 -9.07 -2.13 38.08
N ARG A 440 -10.26 -1.54 37.89
CA ARG A 440 -11.51 -1.92 38.57
C ARG A 440 -11.79 -3.42 38.51
N ARG A 441 -11.49 -4.10 37.40
CA ARG A 441 -11.68 -5.56 37.31
C ARG A 441 -10.77 -6.35 38.26
N PHE A 442 -9.62 -5.81 38.63
CA PHE A 442 -8.68 -6.43 39.58
C PHE A 442 -8.84 -5.90 41.01
N VAL A 443 -9.49 -4.74 41.20
CA VAL A 443 -9.64 -4.08 42.51
C VAL A 443 -11.03 -4.28 43.10
N ILE A 444 -12.10 -4.18 42.31
CA ILE A 444 -13.48 -4.26 42.79
C ILE A 444 -13.80 -5.65 43.36
N PRO A 445 -13.50 -6.79 42.68
CA PRO A 445 -13.86 -8.09 43.23
C PRO A 445 -13.18 -8.39 44.59
N PRO A 446 -11.87 -8.12 44.80
CA PRO A 446 -11.26 -8.28 46.13
C PRO A 446 -11.85 -7.36 47.20
N VAL A 447 -12.13 -6.09 46.86
CA VAL A 447 -12.74 -5.14 47.82
C VAL A 447 -14.14 -5.58 48.22
N VAL A 448 -14.97 -6.01 47.26
CA VAL A 448 -16.31 -6.54 47.54
C VAL A 448 -16.22 -7.82 48.38
N ALA A 449 -15.27 -8.71 48.09
CA ALA A 449 -15.07 -9.93 48.87
C ALA A 449 -14.67 -9.62 50.33
N LEU A 450 -13.73 -8.69 50.55
CA LEU A 450 -13.32 -8.27 51.88
C LEU A 450 -14.46 -7.58 52.65
N PHE A 451 -15.23 -6.73 51.98
CA PHE A 451 -16.39 -6.08 52.58
C PHE A 451 -17.47 -7.10 52.97
N THR A 452 -17.76 -8.07 52.09
CA THR A 452 -18.71 -9.15 52.37
C THR A 452 -18.26 -10.01 53.55
N LEU A 453 -16.97 -10.36 53.62
CA LEU A 453 -16.39 -11.06 54.76
C LEU A 453 -16.51 -10.26 56.07
N ALA A 454 -16.25 -8.96 56.03
CA ALA A 454 -16.37 -8.09 57.20
C ALA A 454 -17.83 -8.00 57.70
N VAL A 455 -18.80 -7.88 56.77
CA VAL A 455 -20.23 -7.89 57.10
C VAL A 455 -20.64 -9.23 57.71
N MET A 456 -20.23 -10.36 57.13
CA MET A 456 -20.52 -11.68 57.70
C MET A 456 -19.92 -11.85 59.10
N ALA A 457 -18.67 -11.46 59.30
CA ALA A 457 -18.01 -11.51 60.61
C ALA A 457 -18.74 -10.63 61.64
N LEU A 458 -19.21 -9.45 61.25
CA LEU A 458 -20.01 -8.57 62.10
C LEU A 458 -21.34 -9.21 62.49
N VAL A 459 -22.05 -9.82 61.54
CA VAL A 459 -23.32 -10.53 61.79
C VAL A 459 -23.11 -11.68 62.76
N VAL A 460 -22.07 -12.52 62.56
CA VAL A 460 -21.73 -13.61 63.50
C VAL A 460 -21.40 -13.06 64.89
N ARG A 461 -20.64 -11.96 64.98
CA ARG A 461 -20.27 -11.35 66.25
C ARG A 461 -21.46 -10.74 67.00
N VAL A 462 -22.44 -10.19 66.28
CA VAL A 462 -23.69 -9.66 66.86
C VAL A 462 -24.59 -10.81 67.31
N ALA A 463 -24.69 -11.90 66.53
CA ALA A 463 -25.46 -13.09 66.90
C ALA A 463 -24.90 -13.75 68.17
N ASN A 464 -23.58 -13.94 68.26
CA ASN A 464 -22.91 -14.53 69.42
C ASN A 464 -22.92 -13.65 70.68
N ARG A 465 -23.29 -12.36 70.58
CA ARG A 465 -23.47 -11.46 71.73
C ARG A 465 -24.91 -11.43 72.27
N ARG A 466 -25.85 -12.02 71.53
CA ARG A 466 -27.29 -12.09 71.89
C ARG A 466 -27.71 -13.46 72.45
N THR A 467 -26.85 -14.46 72.34
CA THR A 467 -26.84 -15.71 73.11
C THR A 467 -25.98 -15.54 74.34
#